data_AF-A0A1G8AQ28-F1
#
_entry.id   AF-A0A1G8AQ28-F1
#
_cell.length_a   1.000
_cell.length_b   1.000
_cell.length_c   1.000
_cell.angle_alpha   90.00
_cell.angle_beta   90.00
_cell.angle_gamma   90.00
#
_symmetry.space_group_name_H-M   'P 1'
#
loop_
_entity.id
_entity.type
_entity.pdbx_description
1 polymer ?
#
loop_
_entity_poly.entity_id
_entity_poly.type
_entity_poly.pdbx_seq_one_letter_code
_entity_poly.pdbx_strand_id
1 'polypeptide(L)'
;MLDTIWNLIQGFQIADNETNTKNVASVARSTSVSVKDLQRKMDTLVLANQAMWELLSAQLGVSESDLVKKMNEIDLRDGKLDGRMTPIRQAVTECTQCGKKIGRRNMMCYWCGARVEGVSPFSS
;
A
#
# COMPACT_ATOMS: atom_id res chain seq x y z
N MET A 1 -22.01 -42.45 29.70
CA MET A 1 -21.86 -42.40 28.23
C MET A 1 -22.06 -40.99 27.66
N LEU A 2 -22.99 -40.18 28.19
CA LEU A 2 -23.14 -38.78 27.74
C LEU A 2 -21.92 -37.91 28.12
N ASP A 3 -21.37 -38.06 29.33
CA ASP A 3 -20.18 -37.31 29.77
C ASP A 3 -18.92 -37.62 28.94
N THR A 4 -18.76 -38.88 28.52
CA THR A 4 -17.62 -39.29 27.69
C THR A 4 -17.71 -38.73 26.27
N ILE A 5 -18.92 -38.61 25.72
CA ILE A 5 -19.16 -38.00 24.41
C ILE A 5 -18.95 -36.48 24.51
N TRP A 6 -19.43 -35.85 25.58
CA TRP A 6 -19.25 -34.43 25.83
C TRP A 6 -17.77 -34.06 26.01
N ASN A 7 -17.01 -34.83 26.80
CA ASN A 7 -15.56 -34.61 26.96
C ASN A 7 -14.77 -34.76 25.66
N LEU A 8 -15.18 -35.69 24.79
CA LEU A 8 -14.57 -35.87 23.47
C LEU A 8 -14.81 -34.62 22.59
N ILE A 9 -16.05 -34.16 22.52
CA ILE A 9 -16.44 -32.96 21.75
C ILE A 9 -15.76 -31.71 22.33
N GLN A 10 -15.67 -31.57 23.65
CA GLN A 10 -14.93 -30.48 24.29
C GLN A 10 -13.44 -30.51 23.92
N GLY A 11 -12.81 -31.69 23.89
CA GLY A 11 -11.41 -31.83 23.47
C GLY A 11 -11.19 -31.34 22.04
N PHE A 12 -12.10 -31.64 21.12
CA PHE A 12 -12.06 -31.13 19.75
C PHE A 12 -12.23 -29.60 19.68
N GLN A 13 -13.17 -29.03 20.44
CA GLN A 13 -13.38 -27.58 20.48
C GLN A 13 -12.17 -26.83 21.06
N ILE A 14 -11.52 -27.37 22.10
CA ILE A 14 -10.32 -26.78 22.69
C ILE A 14 -9.16 -26.81 21.69
N ALA A 15 -8.98 -27.93 20.99
CA ALA A 15 -7.94 -28.05 19.95
C ALA A 15 -8.14 -27.05 18.81
N ASP A 16 -9.38 -26.89 18.34
CA ASP A 16 -9.71 -25.89 17.30
C ASP A 16 -9.42 -24.46 17.79
N ASN A 17 -9.84 -24.13 19.01
CA ASN A 17 -9.58 -22.82 19.60
C ASN A 17 -8.06 -22.55 19.82
N GLU A 18 -7.29 -23.58 20.16
CA GLU A 18 -5.83 -23.48 20.30
C GLU A 18 -5.14 -23.25 18.93
N THR A 19 -5.60 -23.89 17.86
CA THR A 19 -5.08 -23.61 16.51
C THR A 19 -5.46 -22.22 16.03
N ASN A 20 -6.68 -21.77 16.30
CA ASN A 20 -7.14 -20.43 15.96
C ASN A 20 -6.36 -19.34 16.71
N THR A 21 -6.12 -19.51 18.02
CA THR A 21 -5.30 -18.59 18.81
C THR A 21 -3.84 -18.52 18.33
N LYS A 22 -3.23 -19.65 17.96
CA LYS A 22 -1.90 -19.68 17.34
C LYS A 22 -1.86 -18.92 16.01
N ASN A 23 -2.89 -19.08 15.18
CA ASN A 23 -3.01 -18.35 13.91
C ASN A 23 -3.18 -16.84 14.14
N VAL A 24 -4.04 -16.42 15.08
CA VAL A 24 -4.22 -15.01 15.46
C VAL A 24 -2.92 -14.41 15.98
N ALA A 25 -2.20 -15.11 16.86
CA ALA A 25 -0.91 -14.66 17.37
C ALA A 25 0.15 -14.52 16.25
N SER A 26 0.16 -15.46 15.30
CA SER A 26 1.03 -15.40 14.12
C SER A 26 0.72 -14.19 13.23
N VAL A 27 -0.56 -13.94 12.94
CA VAL A 27 -1.01 -12.79 12.14
C VAL A 27 -0.74 -11.46 12.86
N ALA A 28 -0.97 -11.38 14.16
CA ALA A 28 -0.64 -10.20 14.95
C ALA A 28 0.88 -9.91 14.91
N ARG A 29 1.69 -10.97 15.04
CA ARG A 29 3.16 -10.86 14.96
C ARG A 29 3.60 -10.42 13.57
N SER A 30 3.10 -11.03 12.49
CA SER A 30 3.47 -10.64 11.13
C SER A 30 3.06 -9.20 10.82
N THR A 31 1.86 -8.79 11.23
CA THR A 31 1.38 -7.40 11.10
C THR A 31 2.31 -6.44 11.84
N SER A 32 2.70 -6.76 13.08
CA SER A 32 3.61 -5.92 13.86
C SER A 32 4.99 -5.77 13.19
N VAL A 33 5.48 -6.82 12.53
CA VAL A 33 6.74 -6.79 11.77
C VAL A 33 6.59 -5.92 10.52
N SER A 34 5.49 -6.07 9.77
CA SER A 34 5.20 -5.23 8.60
C SER A 34 5.09 -3.75 8.95
N VAL A 35 4.45 -3.40 10.06
CA VAL A 35 4.36 -2.01 10.54
C VAL A 35 5.75 -1.45 10.87
N LYS A 36 6.60 -2.24 11.55
CA LYS A 36 7.98 -1.82 11.84
C LYS A 36 8.82 -1.63 10.57
N ASP A 37 8.65 -2.50 9.58
CA ASP A 37 9.34 -2.37 8.29
C ASP A 37 8.88 -1.11 7.53
N LEU A 38 7.57 -0.86 7.51
CA LEU A 38 7.00 0.37 6.95
C LEU A 38 7.53 1.62 7.64
N GLN A 39 7.64 1.61 8.98
CA GLN A 39 8.21 2.73 9.72
C GLN A 39 9.66 3.01 9.30
N ARG A 40 10.51 1.98 9.22
CA ARG A 40 11.90 2.14 8.78
C ARG A 40 12.03 2.69 7.36
N LYS A 41 11.18 2.21 6.45
CA LYS A 41 11.11 2.72 5.08
C LYS A 41 10.71 4.20 5.08
N MET A 42 9.74 4.58 5.90
CA MET A 42 9.32 5.97 6.04
C MET A 42 10.44 6.85 6.60
N ASP A 43 11.13 6.41 7.65
CA ASP A 43 12.26 7.15 8.23
C ASP A 43 13.37 7.37 7.20
N THR A 44 13.65 6.35 6.38
CA THR A 44 14.63 6.43 5.28
C THR A 44 14.20 7.42 4.20
N LEU A 45 12.90 7.42 3.84
CA LEU A 45 12.36 8.36 2.85
C LEU A 45 12.38 9.80 3.35
N VAL A 46 12.07 10.03 4.62
CA VAL A 46 12.16 11.36 5.25
C VAL A 46 13.60 11.88 5.19
N LEU A 47 14.56 11.03 5.57
CA LEU A 47 15.98 11.38 5.50
C LEU A 47 16.44 11.70 4.08
N ALA A 48 16.06 10.86 3.10
CA ALA A 48 16.41 11.07 1.70
C ALA A 48 15.79 12.35 1.13
N ASN A 49 14.52 12.64 1.46
CA ASN A 49 13.85 13.88 1.04
C ASN A 49 14.49 15.12 1.66
N GLN A 50 14.89 15.05 2.94
CA GLN A 50 15.61 16.14 3.60
C GLN A 50 16.97 16.41 2.93
N ALA A 51 17.75 15.35 2.68
CA ALA A 51 19.03 15.47 1.99
C ALA A 51 18.87 16.04 0.57
N MET A 52 17.85 15.58 -0.16
CA MET A 52 17.53 16.11 -1.49
C MET A 52 17.13 17.59 -1.43
N TRP A 53 16.34 17.98 -0.43
CA TRP A 53 15.96 19.38 -0.23
C TRP A 53 17.19 20.26 0.02
N GLU A 54 18.06 19.89 0.95
CA GLU A 54 19.25 20.68 1.29
C GLU A 54 20.20 20.84 0.08
N LEU A 55 20.39 19.78 -0.71
CA LEU A 55 21.19 19.83 -1.93
C LEU A 55 20.58 20.78 -2.98
N LEU A 56 19.26 20.68 -3.20
CA LEU A 56 18.57 21.50 -4.20
C LEU A 56 18.43 22.96 -3.75
N SER A 57 18.12 23.21 -2.48
CA SER A 57 17.99 24.57 -1.94
C SER A 57 19.32 25.30 -1.98
N ALA A 58 20.43 24.62 -1.67
CA ALA A 58 21.77 25.20 -1.73
C ALA A 58 22.19 25.55 -3.17
N GLN A 59 21.85 24.71 -4.16
CA GLN A 59 22.24 24.95 -5.55
C GLN A 59 21.34 25.95 -6.28
N LEU A 60 20.04 25.96 -5.97
CA LEU A 60 19.04 26.73 -6.70
C LEU A 60 18.55 27.98 -5.96
N GLY A 61 18.97 28.18 -4.70
CA GLY A 61 18.57 29.32 -3.88
C GLY A 61 17.07 29.36 -3.56
N VAL A 62 16.40 28.20 -3.61
CA VAL A 62 14.95 28.11 -3.38
C VAL A 62 14.64 28.22 -1.90
N SER A 63 13.63 29.02 -1.54
CA SER A 63 13.20 29.18 -0.16
C SER A 63 12.24 28.06 0.26
N GLU A 64 12.17 27.78 1.56
CA GLU A 64 11.18 26.85 2.13
C GLU A 64 9.74 27.26 1.78
N SER A 65 9.48 28.56 1.67
CA SER A 65 8.15 29.07 1.26
C SER A 65 7.76 28.65 -0.15
N ASP A 66 8.74 28.52 -1.05
CA ASP A 66 8.50 28.09 -2.44
C ASP A 66 8.29 26.59 -2.52
N LEU A 67 8.96 25.81 -1.67
CA LEU A 67 8.69 24.39 -1.50
C LEU A 67 7.26 24.15 -1.04
N VAL A 68 6.80 24.86 0.00
CA VAL A 68 5.43 24.75 0.53
C VAL A 68 4.40 25.17 -0.51
N LYS A 69 4.63 26.28 -1.24
CA LYS A 69 3.77 26.66 -2.37
C LYS A 69 3.72 25.55 -3.42
N LYS A 70 4.85 24.95 -3.76
CA LYS A 70 4.90 23.88 -4.75
C LYS A 70 4.19 22.61 -4.28
N MET A 71 4.30 22.27 -3.00
CA MET A 71 3.55 21.16 -2.41
C MET A 71 2.03 21.41 -2.50
N ASN A 72 1.57 22.62 -2.16
CA ASN A 72 0.16 22.99 -2.29
C ASN A 72 -0.31 22.96 -3.75
N GLU A 73 0.50 23.45 -4.70
CA GLU A 73 0.21 23.35 -6.13
C GLU A 73 0.06 21.90 -6.59
N ILE A 74 0.90 20.99 -6.09
CA ILE A 74 0.87 19.58 -6.45
C ILE A 74 -0.36 18.89 -5.85
N ASP A 75 -0.67 19.15 -4.58
CA ASP A 75 -1.86 18.64 -3.89
C ASP A 75 -3.15 19.03 -4.63
N LEU A 76 -3.21 20.30 -5.09
CA LEU A 76 -4.32 20.81 -5.88
C LEU A 76 -4.47 20.16 -7.28
N ARG A 77 -3.40 19.63 -7.88
CA ARG A 77 -3.44 18.98 -9.21
C ARG A 77 -4.17 17.64 -9.19
N ASP A 78 -4.24 16.95 -8.06
CA ASP A 78 -4.99 15.69 -7.89
C ASP A 78 -6.48 15.90 -7.52
N GLY A 79 -6.90 17.15 -7.33
CA GLY A 79 -8.31 17.55 -7.25
C GLY A 79 -8.96 17.45 -5.86
N LYS A 80 -8.16 17.35 -4.78
CA LYS A 80 -8.61 17.55 -3.38
C LYS A 80 -7.43 18.03 -2.53
N LEU A 81 -7.67 19.05 -1.72
CA LEU A 81 -6.69 19.61 -0.77
C LEU A 81 -6.73 18.76 0.52
N ASP A 82 -6.11 17.59 0.51
CA ASP A 82 -6.13 16.64 1.63
C ASP A 82 -4.75 16.34 2.23
N GLY A 83 -3.69 16.97 1.70
CA GLY A 83 -2.31 16.81 2.18
C GLY A 83 -1.71 15.44 1.85
N ARG A 84 -2.29 14.72 0.89
CA ARG A 84 -1.82 13.42 0.42
C ARG A 84 -1.66 13.50 -1.09
N MET A 85 -0.52 13.00 -1.59
CA MET A 85 -0.47 12.54 -2.97
C MET A 85 -1.43 11.35 -3.10
N THR A 86 -2.67 11.63 -3.49
CA THR A 86 -3.56 10.58 -3.96
C THR A 86 -2.91 10.10 -5.25
N PRO A 87 -2.37 8.87 -5.35
CA PRO A 87 -1.77 8.44 -6.59
C PRO A 87 -2.84 8.57 -7.67
N ILE A 88 -2.64 9.50 -8.62
CA ILE A 88 -3.46 9.79 -9.81
C ILE A 88 -4.50 8.70 -9.92
N ARG A 89 -5.71 8.98 -9.40
CA ARG A 89 -6.78 8.01 -9.16
C ARG A 89 -6.67 6.88 -10.17
N GLN A 90 -6.23 5.71 -9.70
CA GLN A 90 -6.39 4.40 -10.34
C GLN A 90 -6.75 4.55 -11.81
N ALA A 91 -5.80 4.94 -12.68
CA ALA A 91 -6.12 5.02 -14.10
C ALA A 91 -6.52 3.62 -14.52
N VAL A 92 -7.82 3.41 -14.64
CA VAL A 92 -8.40 2.13 -14.96
C VAL A 92 -8.35 2.05 -16.47
N THR A 93 -7.48 1.20 -16.98
CA THR A 93 -7.43 0.89 -18.41
C THR A 93 -8.41 -0.25 -18.67
N GLU A 94 -9.14 -0.18 -19.76
CA GLU A 94 -9.98 -1.28 -20.22
C GLU A 94 -9.14 -2.31 -20.98
N CYS A 95 -9.37 -3.59 -20.71
CA CYS A 95 -8.71 -4.67 -21.43
C CYS A 95 -9.15 -4.66 -22.89
N THR A 96 -8.22 -4.53 -23.84
CA THR A 96 -8.52 -4.62 -25.28
C THR A 96 -9.05 -5.99 -25.70
N GLN A 97 -8.87 -7.03 -24.89
CA GLN A 97 -9.32 -8.40 -25.19
C GLN A 97 -10.67 -8.76 -24.57
N CYS A 98 -10.98 -8.29 -23.35
CA CYS A 98 -12.22 -8.68 -22.65
C CYS A 98 -13.10 -7.49 -22.20
N GLY A 99 -12.68 -6.25 -22.45
CA GLY A 99 -13.42 -5.03 -22.10
C GLY A 99 -13.52 -4.74 -20.60
N LYS A 100 -12.96 -5.58 -19.73
CA LYS A 100 -13.01 -5.38 -18.28
C LYS A 100 -12.00 -4.34 -17.83
N LYS A 101 -12.39 -3.60 -16.80
CA LYS A 101 -11.62 -2.55 -16.14
C LYS A 101 -10.47 -3.13 -15.31
N ILE A 102 -9.25 -2.66 -15.55
CA ILE A 102 -8.01 -3.14 -14.90
C ILE A 102 -7.21 -1.92 -14.41
N GLY A 103 -6.61 -2.02 -13.22
CA GLY A 103 -5.69 -0.97 -12.75
C GLY A 103 -4.42 -0.90 -13.60
N ARG A 104 -3.99 0.31 -14.00
CA ARG A 104 -2.80 0.56 -14.85
C ARG A 104 -1.48 -0.08 -14.42
N ARG A 105 -1.32 -0.43 -13.14
CA ARG A 105 -0.10 -1.07 -12.62
C ARG A 105 0.01 -2.55 -12.96
N ASN A 106 -1.08 -3.16 -13.43
CA ASN A 106 -1.09 -4.58 -13.75
C ASN A 106 -0.68 -4.80 -15.19
N MET A 107 0.40 -5.56 -15.38
CA MET A 107 0.85 -5.97 -16.71
C MET A 107 -0.03 -7.08 -17.32
N MET A 108 -0.94 -7.68 -16.51
CA MET A 108 -1.79 -8.80 -16.91
C MET A 108 -3.23 -8.58 -16.42
N CYS A 109 -4.22 -8.93 -17.26
CA CYS A 109 -5.63 -8.91 -16.90
C CYS A 109 -5.95 -10.05 -15.93
N TYR A 110 -6.56 -9.72 -14.78
CA TYR A 110 -7.03 -10.72 -13.81
C TYR A 110 -8.13 -11.66 -14.34
N TRP A 111 -8.83 -11.25 -15.40
CA TRP A 111 -10.01 -11.97 -15.89
C TRP A 111 -9.68 -12.88 -17.06
N CYS A 112 -8.94 -12.40 -18.05
CA CYS A 112 -8.63 -13.16 -19.27
C CYS A 112 -7.15 -13.52 -19.41
N GLY A 113 -6.27 -13.02 -18.54
CA GLY A 113 -4.83 -13.28 -18.62
C GLY A 113 -4.12 -12.58 -19.77
N ALA A 114 -4.77 -11.67 -20.51
CA ALA A 114 -4.10 -10.91 -21.55
C ALA A 114 -3.11 -9.88 -20.97
N ARG A 115 -2.01 -9.63 -21.67
CA ARG A 115 -1.04 -8.59 -21.32
C ARG A 115 -1.63 -7.21 -21.58
N VAL A 116 -1.51 -6.31 -20.62
CA VAL A 116 -2.02 -4.93 -20.71
C VAL A 116 -0.84 -3.98 -20.73
N GLU A 117 -0.83 -3.04 -21.66
CA GLU A 117 0.21 -2.01 -21.74
C GLU A 117 0.06 -1.04 -20.56
N GLY A 118 0.93 -1.21 -19.57
CA GLY A 118 1.05 -0.27 -18.45
C GLY A 118 1.76 0.98 -18.95
N VAL A 119 1.05 2.10 -19.04
CA VAL A 119 1.68 3.38 -19.36
C VAL A 119 2.45 3.86 -18.13
N SER A 120 3.76 3.97 -18.28
CA SER A 120 4.65 4.50 -17.25
C SER A 120 4.31 5.97 -16.97
N PRO A 121 4.45 6.46 -15.72
CA PRO A 121 4.29 7.89 -15.43
C PRO A 121 5.33 8.80 -16.12
N PHE A 122 6.32 8.22 -16.81
CA PHE A 122 7.46 8.92 -17.42
C PHE A 122 7.57 8.72 -18.94
N SER A 123 6.57 8.09 -19.58
CA SER A 123 6.54 7.95 -21.03
C SER A 123 5.77 9.14 -21.62
N SER A 124 6.47 9.90 -22.45
CA SER A 124 6.07 11.13 -23.15
C SER A 124 4.69 11.12 -23.76
#